data_AF-A0A1H3CCL6-F1
#
_entry.id   AF-A0A1H3CCL6-F1
#
_cell.length_a   1.000
_cell.length_b   1.000
_cell.length_c   1.000
_cell.angle_alpha   90.00
_cell.angle_beta   90.00
_cell.angle_gamma   90.00
#
_symmetry.space_group_name_H-M   'P 1'
#
loop_
_entity.id
_entity.type
_entity.pdbx_description
1 polymer ?
#
loop_
_entity_poly.entity_id
_entity_poly.type
_entity_poly.pdbx_seq_one_letter_code
_entity_poly.pdbx_strand_id
1 'polypeptide(L)'
;MQLITIPMATDRDELTRGLKYELAAFPLLILGPVLITIGFKALKANNNYLWLIAGILVSAGAIVLGFMGIRIILNAFFNKD
;
A
#
# COMPACT_ATOMS: atom_id res chain seq x y z
N MET A 1 2.61 45.34 1.97
CA MET A 1 3.20 44.40 1.01
C MET A 1 2.47 43.08 1.17
N GLN A 2 1.46 42.80 0.35
CA GLN A 2 0.77 41.51 0.37
C GLN A 2 1.50 40.58 -0.59
N LEU A 3 2.08 39.51 -0.07
CA LEU A 3 2.70 38.46 -0.87
C LEU A 3 1.57 37.77 -1.64
N ILE A 4 1.64 37.83 -2.97
CA ILE A 4 0.77 37.03 -3.83
C ILE A 4 1.16 35.57 -3.61
N THR A 5 0.42 34.85 -2.77
CA THR A 5 0.56 33.41 -2.63
C THR A 5 -0.06 32.78 -3.87
N ILE A 6 0.78 32.22 -4.75
CA ILE A 6 0.30 31.40 -5.87
C ILE A 6 -0.45 30.21 -5.25
N PRO A 7 -1.73 29.98 -5.59
CA PRO A 7 -2.47 28.84 -5.05
C PRO A 7 -1.74 27.56 -5.48
N MET A 8 -1.36 26.75 -4.49
CA MET A 8 -0.75 25.45 -4.76
C MET A 8 -1.82 24.56 -5.39
N ALA A 9 -1.63 24.21 -6.67
CA ALA A 9 -2.58 23.44 -7.47
C ALA A 9 -2.75 21.97 -7.03
N THR A 10 -2.12 21.55 -5.93
CA THR A 10 -2.12 20.17 -5.42
C THR A 10 -2.04 20.24 -3.90
N ASP A 11 -2.91 19.47 -3.25
CA ASP A 11 -2.88 19.31 -1.80
C ASP A 11 -1.67 18.46 -1.41
N ARG A 12 -0.63 19.12 -0.90
CA ARG A 12 0.63 18.48 -0.46
C ARG A 12 0.40 17.53 0.72
N ASP A 13 -0.56 17.83 1.59
CA ASP A 13 -0.82 17.05 2.80
C ASP A 13 -1.55 15.75 2.44
N GLU A 14 -2.56 15.85 1.57
CA GLU A 14 -3.26 14.69 0.99
C GLU A 14 -2.26 13.82 0.19
N LEU A 15 -1.38 14.43 -0.61
CA LEU A 15 -0.38 13.71 -1.40
C LEU A 15 0.61 12.95 -0.51
N THR A 16 1.14 13.60 0.53
CA THR A 16 2.07 12.94 1.47
C THR A 16 1.38 11.85 2.27
N ARG A 17 0.08 11.99 2.59
CA ARG A 17 -0.72 10.92 3.19
C ARG A 17 -0.78 9.71 2.26
N GLY A 18 -1.16 9.91 0.99
CA GLY A 18 -1.24 8.82 0.01
C GLY A 18 0.10 8.12 -0.20
N LEU A 19 1.20 8.87 -0.24
CA LEU A 19 2.55 8.30 -0.35
C LEU A 19 2.93 7.43 0.87
N LYS A 20 2.51 7.78 2.09
CA LYS A 20 2.74 6.94 3.28
C LYS A 20 2.04 5.58 3.15
N TYR A 21 0.84 5.55 2.59
CA TYR A 21 0.11 4.29 2.33
C TYR A 21 0.84 3.43 1.28
N GLU A 22 1.34 4.03 0.20
CA GLU A 22 2.14 3.32 -0.81
C GLU A 22 3.44 2.76 -0.24
N LEU A 23 4.18 3.56 0.53
CA LEU A 23 5.43 3.12 1.16
C LEU A 23 5.18 2.00 2.17
N ALA A 24 4.02 1.98 2.84
CA ALA A 24 3.62 0.87 3.69
C ALA A 24 3.19 -0.38 2.89
N ALA A 25 2.59 -0.21 1.71
CA ALA A 25 2.21 -1.32 0.84
C ALA A 25 3.42 -2.04 0.22
N PHE A 26 4.48 -1.30 -0.11
CA PHE A 26 5.72 -1.82 -0.72
C PHE A 26 6.34 -3.04 -0.01
N PRO A 27 6.65 -2.99 1.30
CA PRO A 27 7.19 -4.15 2.01
C PRO A 27 6.19 -5.32 2.03
N LEU A 28 4.90 -5.05 2.13
CA LEU A 28 3.86 -6.10 2.12
C LEU A 28 3.76 -6.78 0.75
N LEU A 29 3.93 -6.04 -0.35
CA LEU A 29 3.95 -6.59 -1.71
C LEU A 29 5.10 -7.59 -1.92
N ILE A 30 6.24 -7.36 -1.26
CA ILE A 30 7.39 -8.29 -1.31
C ILE A 30 7.18 -9.44 -0.32
N LEU A 31 6.70 -9.15 0.89
CA LEU A 31 6.50 -10.15 1.94
C LEU A 31 5.42 -11.18 1.59
N GLY A 32 4.34 -10.76 0.91
CA GLY A 32 3.25 -11.63 0.47
C GLY A 32 3.72 -12.88 -0.30
N PRO A 33 4.35 -12.73 -1.49
CA PRO A 33 4.84 -13.87 -2.26
C PRO A 33 5.95 -14.67 -1.56
N VAL A 34 6.79 -14.01 -0.75
CA VAL A 34 7.81 -14.70 0.06
C VAL A 34 7.15 -15.64 1.08
N LEU A 35 6.15 -15.16 1.82
CA LEU A 35 5.39 -15.96 2.79
C LEU A 35 4.62 -17.09 2.11
N ILE A 36 4.01 -16.83 0.95
CA ILE A 36 3.32 -17.86 0.16
C ILE A 36 4.31 -18.96 -0.26
N THR A 37 5.50 -18.60 -0.71
CA THR A 37 6.55 -19.57 -1.13
C THR A 37 7.01 -20.42 0.05
N ILE A 38 7.21 -19.81 1.22
CA ILE A 38 7.51 -20.52 2.47
C ILE A 38 6.34 -21.43 2.87
N GLY A 39 5.10 -20.95 2.71
CA GLY A 39 3.87 -21.69 2.98
C GLY A 39 3.74 -22.95 2.16
N PHE A 40 4.01 -22.89 0.85
CA PHE A 40 4.01 -24.09 0.01
C PHE A 40 5.08 -25.10 0.41
N LYS A 41 6.26 -24.64 0.86
CA LYS A 41 7.31 -25.53 1.38
C LYS A 41 6.89 -26.19 2.70
N ALA A 42 6.35 -25.43 3.64
CA ALA A 42 5.87 -25.92 4.93
C ALA A 42 4.67 -26.89 4.78
N LEU A 43 3.82 -26.64 3.80
CA LEU A 43 2.72 -27.52 3.43
C LEU A 43 3.24 -28.88 2.95
N LYS A 44 4.23 -28.90 2.05
CA LYS A 44 4.82 -30.16 1.59
C LYS A 44 5.56 -30.94 2.67
N ALA A 45 6.23 -30.25 3.60
CA ALA A 45 7.02 -30.89 4.63
C ALA A 45 6.16 -31.45 5.78
N ASN A 46 5.24 -30.63 6.32
CA ASN A 46 4.55 -30.92 7.58
C ASN A 46 3.03 -30.76 7.49
N ASN A 47 2.48 -30.64 6.27
CA ASN A 47 1.05 -30.35 6.02
C ASN A 47 0.52 -29.10 6.76
N ASN A 48 1.40 -28.12 7.00
CA ASN A 48 1.08 -26.93 7.78
C ASN A 48 0.67 -25.76 6.87
N TYR A 49 -0.58 -25.34 6.99
CA TYR A 49 -1.18 -24.27 6.17
C TYR A 49 -1.00 -22.86 6.75
N LEU A 50 -0.50 -22.71 7.99
CA LEU A 50 -0.44 -21.43 8.70
C LEU A 50 0.28 -20.34 7.89
N TRP A 51 1.44 -20.68 7.34
CA TRP A 51 2.26 -19.75 6.54
C TRP A 51 1.62 -19.38 5.21
N LEU A 52 0.90 -20.32 4.59
CA LEU A 52 0.20 -20.08 3.34
C LEU A 52 -0.97 -19.11 3.54
N ILE A 53 -1.77 -19.34 4.59
CA ILE A 53 -2.89 -18.45 4.96
C ILE A 53 -2.35 -17.06 5.31
N ALA A 54 -1.29 -16.97 6.12
CA ALA A 54 -0.67 -15.70 6.47
C ALA A 54 -0.17 -14.94 5.22
N GLY A 55 0.48 -15.62 4.28
CA GLY A 55 0.95 -15.00 3.05
C GLY A 55 -0.19 -14.47 2.16
N ILE A 56 -1.30 -15.19 2.07
CA ILE A 56 -2.50 -14.75 1.34
C ILE A 56 -3.11 -13.51 2.00
N LEU A 57 -3.24 -13.51 3.34
CA LEU A 57 -3.77 -12.35 4.08
C LEU A 57 -2.88 -11.12 3.93
N VAL A 58 -1.55 -11.28 4.02
CA VAL A 58 -0.59 -10.20 3.80
C VAL A 58 -0.71 -9.65 2.37
N SER A 59 -0.82 -10.53 1.37
CA SER A 59 -0.98 -10.14 -0.04
C SER A 59 -2.28 -9.37 -0.27
N ALA A 60 -3.39 -9.83 0.31
CA ALA A 60 -4.68 -9.15 0.24
C ALA A 60 -4.61 -7.76 0.92
N GLY A 61 -3.99 -7.68 2.09
CA GLY A 61 -3.75 -6.40 2.77
C GLY A 61 -2.90 -5.43 1.95
N ALA A 62 -1.87 -5.92 1.27
CA ALA A 62 -1.02 -5.13 0.38
C ALA A 62 -1.83 -4.49 -0.76
N ILE A 63 -2.73 -5.26 -1.39
CA ILE A 63 -3.59 -4.79 -2.47
C ILE A 63 -4.54 -3.69 -1.97
N VAL A 64 -5.16 -3.88 -0.81
CA VAL A 64 -6.06 -2.88 -0.22
C VAL A 64 -5.32 -1.59 0.12
N LEU A 65 -4.15 -1.69 0.75
CA LEU A 65 -3.31 -0.55 1.09
C LEU A 65 -2.84 0.20 -0.17
N GLY A 66 -2.38 -0.49 -1.20
CA GLY A 66 -1.96 0.13 -2.46
C GLY A 66 -3.11 0.78 -3.21
N PHE A 67 -4.29 0.14 -3.23
CA PHE A 67 -5.45 0.78 -3.85
C PHE A 67 -5.88 2.06 -3.12
N MET A 68 -5.81 2.05 -1.78
CA MET A 68 -6.11 3.22 -0.97
C MET A 68 -5.05 4.33 -1.15
N GLY A 69 -3.77 3.98 -1.21
CA GLY A 69 -2.67 4.90 -1.45
C GLY A 69 -2.82 5.63 -2.79
N ILE A 70 -2.96 4.88 -3.88
CA ILE A 70 -3.21 5.43 -5.23
C ILE A 70 -4.46 6.33 -5.22
N ARG A 71 -5.57 5.91 -4.59
CA ARG A 71 -6.80 6.72 -4.55
C ARG A 71 -6.59 8.07 -3.85
N ILE A 72 -5.87 8.08 -2.73
CA ILE A 72 -5.55 9.32 -2.01
C ILE A 72 -4.63 10.21 -2.85
N ILE A 73 -3.62 9.64 -3.51
CA ILE A 73 -2.72 10.38 -4.42
C ILE A 73 -3.51 11.02 -5.56
N LEU A 74 -4.42 10.28 -6.21
CA LEU A 74 -5.26 10.79 -7.30
C LEU A 74 -6.18 11.91 -6.82
N ASN A 75 -6.78 11.76 -5.63
CA ASN A 75 -7.57 12.83 -5.02
C ASN A 75 -6.72 14.07 -4.74
N ALA A 76 -5.50 13.92 -4.23
CA ALA A 76 -4.61 15.05 -3.98
C ALA A 76 -4.28 15.87 -5.25
N PHE A 77 -4.17 15.19 -6.39
CA PHE A 77 -3.86 15.82 -7.68
C PHE A 77 -5.06 16.38 -8.43
N PHE A 78 -6.23 15.74 -8.34
CA PHE A 78 -7.37 16.02 -9.22
C PHE A 78 -8.64 16.46 -8.48
N ASN A 79 -8.68 16.34 -7.15
CA ASN A 79 -9.83 16.84 -6.40
C ASN A 79 -9.75 18.37 -6.35
N LYS A 80 -10.60 18.99 -7.16
CA LYS A 80 -10.86 20.43 -7.14
C LYS A 80 -11.94 20.68 -6.10
N ASP A 81 -11.52 21.04 -4.90
CA ASP A 81 -12.30 22.02 -4.15
C ASP A 81 -12.15 23.39 -4.82
#